data_AF-A0A356NZ05-F1
#
_entry.id   AF-A0A356NZ05-F1
#
_cell.length_a   1.000
_cell.length_b   1.000
_cell.length_c   1.000
_cell.angle_alpha   90.00
_cell.angle_beta   90.00
_cell.angle_gamma   90.00
#
_symmetry.space_group_name_H-M   'P 1'
#
loop_
_entity.id
_entity.type
_entity.pdbx_description
1 polymer ?
#
loop_
_entity_poly.entity_id
_entity_poly.type
_entity_poly.pdbx_seq_one_letter_code
_entity_poly.pdbx_strand_id
1 'polypeptide(L)' 'MSAKKRFYTSVDVSEEAGSFGVTLDGRAVRSPAGTLAQMPSRALAAAVAAEWQGQGKERETASHSLVCLTATG' A
#
# COMPACT_ATOMS: atom_id res chain seq x y z
N MET A 1 -10.40 9.33 11.98
CA MET A 1 -9.19 8.69 11.41
C MET A 1 -9.41 8.56 9.91
N SER A 2 -8.75 9.40 9.10
CA SER A 2 -8.96 9.40 7.65
C SER A 2 -8.50 8.07 7.05
N ALA A 3 -9.46 7.19 6.76
CA ALA A 3 -9.26 6.12 5.80
C ALA A 3 -8.68 6.80 4.55
N LYS A 4 -7.41 6.52 4.22
CA LYS A 4 -6.76 7.03 3.01
C LYS A 4 -7.53 6.46 1.84
N LYS A 5 -8.58 7.19 1.44
CA LYS A 5 -9.42 6.88 0.29
C LYS A 5 -8.47 6.70 -0.88
N ARG A 6 -8.58 5.55 -1.55
CA ARG A 6 -7.76 5.24 -2.72
C ARG A 6 -7.81 6.44 -3.66
N PHE A 7 -6.66 7.03 -3.92
CA PHE A 7 -6.52 8.19 -4.80
C PHE A 7 -5.89 7.79 -6.15
N TYR A 8 -5.90 6.49 -6.47
CA TYR A 8 -5.31 5.94 -7.68
C TYR A 8 -6.28 5.00 -8.39
N THR A 9 -6.21 4.98 -9.72
CA THR A 9 -7.13 4.24 -10.62
C THR A 9 -6.45 3.02 -11.25
N SER A 10 -5.22 3.18 -11.73
CA SER A 10 -4.40 2.12 -12.32
C SER A 10 -3.20 1.79 -11.45
N VAL A 11 -2.79 0.53 -11.51
CA VAL A 11 -1.57 0.02 -10.88
C VAL A 11 -0.82 -0.79 -11.93
N ASP A 12 0.39 -0.36 -12.25
CA ASP A 12 1.24 -0.93 -13.30
C ASP A 12 2.63 -1.25 -12.76
N VAL A 13 3.35 -2.13 -13.46
CA VAL A 13 4.75 -2.46 -13.15
C VAL A 13 5.65 -1.65 -14.09
N SER A 14 6.59 -0.89 -13.52
CA SER A 14 7.62 -0.18 -14.26
C SER A 14 8.96 -0.90 -14.18
N GLU A 15 9.75 -0.88 -15.25
CA GLU A 15 11.11 -1.40 -15.27
C GLU A 15 12.08 -0.24 -15.51
N GLU A 16 13.03 -0.03 -14.60
CA GLU A 16 14.07 0.98 -14.73
C GLU A 16 15.44 0.39 -14.35
N ALA A 17 16.41 0.49 -15.27
CA ALA A 17 17.80 0.11 -15.04
C ALA A 17 18.00 -1.29 -14.41
N GLY A 18 17.19 -2.26 -14.81
CA GLY A 18 17.23 -3.64 -14.29
C GLY A 18 16.55 -3.85 -12.93
N SER A 19 15.86 -2.83 -12.43
CA SER A 19 15.00 -2.91 -11.24
C SER A 19 13.53 -2.76 -11.62
N PHE A 20 12.65 -3.42 -10.90
CA PHE A 20 11.21 -3.37 -11.13
C PHE A 20 10.53 -2.55 -10.05
N GLY A 21 9.57 -1.72 -10.41
CA GLY A 21 8.79 -0.93 -9.47
C GLY A 21 7.30 -1.03 -9.75
N VAL A 22 6.52 -0.43 -8.88
CA VAL A 22 5.06 -0.30 -9.08
C VAL A 22 4.73 1.18 -9.27
N THR A 23 3.90 1.48 -10.24
CA THR A 23 3.37 2.82 -10.52
C THR A 23 1.87 2.86 -10.29
N LEU A 24 1.39 3.90 -9.61
CA LEU A 24 -0.03 4.18 -9.42
C LEU A 24 -0.40 5.38 -10.28
N ASP A 25 -1.33 5.21 -11.23
CA ASP A 25 -1.65 6.24 -12.23
C ASP A 25 -0.40 6.83 -12.92
N GLY A 26 0.60 5.96 -13.20
CA GLY A 26 1.88 6.37 -13.77
C GLY A 26 2.87 7.02 -12.79
N ARG A 27 2.54 7.13 -11.49
CA ARG A 27 3.46 7.64 -10.46
C ARG A 27 4.12 6.50 -9.69
N ALA A 28 5.45 6.45 -9.70
CA ALA A 28 6.21 5.45 -8.95
C ALA A 28 5.88 5.48 -7.45
N VAL A 29 5.58 4.31 -6.90
CA VAL A 29 5.28 4.14 -5.47
C VAL A 29 6.56 4.24 -4.66
N ARG A 30 6.49 5.06 -3.61
CA ARG A 30 7.53 5.15 -2.59
C ARG A 30 7.05 4.46 -1.32
N SER A 31 7.97 3.75 -0.68
CA SER A 31 7.77 3.23 0.66
C SER A 31 7.58 4.39 1.67
N PRO A 32 7.02 4.13 2.87
CA PRO A 32 6.93 5.14 3.92
C PRO A 32 8.28 5.76 4.32
N ALA A 33 9.38 5.06 4.06
CA ALA A 33 10.75 5.56 4.25
C ALA A 33 11.21 6.53 3.14
N GLY A 34 10.37 6.82 2.15
CA GLY A 34 10.68 7.72 1.03
C GLY A 34 11.45 7.07 -0.12
N THR A 35 11.90 5.82 0.04
CA THR A 35 12.63 5.08 -0.99
C THR A 35 11.68 4.50 -2.04
N LEU A 36 12.06 4.58 -3.32
CA LEU A 36 11.36 3.91 -4.41
C LEU A 36 11.26 2.42 -4.10
N ALA A 37 10.07 1.84 -4.26
CA ALA A 37 9.87 0.41 -4.09
C ALA A 37 10.45 -0.32 -5.33
N GLN A 38 11.77 -0.53 -5.33
CA GLN A 38 12.48 -1.28 -6.34
C GLN A 38 12.64 -2.74 -5.91
N MET A 39 12.32 -3.66 -6.81
CA MET A 39 12.36 -5.10 -6.64
C MET A 39 13.35 -5.71 -7.63
N PRO A 40 14.04 -6.81 -7.26
CA PRO A 40 14.99 -7.48 -8.14
C PRO A 40 14.32 -8.33 -9.22
N SER A 41 13.00 -8.54 -9.16
CA SER A 41 12.29 -9.35 -10.15
C SER A 41 10.92 -8.78 -10.51
N ARG A 42 10.55 -8.96 -11.78
CA ARG A 42 9.24 -8.58 -12.31
C ARG A 42 8.11 -9.31 -11.60
N ALA A 43 8.32 -10.59 -11.25
CA ALA A 43 7.33 -11.39 -10.54
C ALA A 43 6.99 -10.80 -9.17
N LEU A 44 7.99 -10.29 -8.44
CA LEU A 44 7.75 -9.64 -7.16
C LEU A 44 7.01 -8.31 -7.32
N ALA A 45 7.41 -7.49 -8.31
CA ALA A 45 6.71 -6.25 -8.61
C ALA A 45 5.26 -6.49 -9.07
N ALA A 46 5.00 -7.55 -9.85
CA ALA A 46 3.66 -7.93 -10.28
C ALA A 46 2.79 -8.42 -9.11
N ALA A 47 3.36 -9.19 -8.18
CA ALA A 47 2.65 -9.61 -6.96
C ALA A 47 2.25 -8.40 -6.11
N VAL A 48 3.17 -7.44 -5.94
CA VAL A 48 2.85 -6.19 -5.22
C VAL A 48 1.82 -5.37 -5.99
N ALA A 49 1.95 -5.21 -7.30
CA ALA A 49 0.92 -4.53 -8.10
C ALA A 49 -0.46 -5.19 -7.92
N ALA A 50 -0.53 -6.52 -7.93
CA ALA A 50 -1.75 -7.29 -7.69
C ALA A 50 -2.32 -7.08 -6.26
N GLU A 51 -1.47 -7.03 -5.23
CA GLU A 51 -1.91 -6.68 -3.87
C GLU A 51 -2.51 -5.27 -3.80
N TRP A 52 -1.90 -4.31 -4.50
CA TRP A 52 -2.36 -2.93 -4.53
C TRP A 52 -3.68 -2.79 -5.32
N GLN A 53 -3.84 -3.54 -6.43
CA GLN A 53 -5.13 -3.65 -7.12
C GLN A 53 -6.19 -4.30 -6.20
N GLY A 54 -5.83 -5.39 -5.53
CA GLY A 54 -6.69 -6.23 -4.69
C GLY A 54 -7.14 -5.67 -3.34
N GLN A 55 -6.52 -4.59 -2.83
CA GLN A 55 -6.93 -3.88 -1.59
C GLN A 55 -8.31 -3.15 -1.68
N GLY A 56 -9.21 -3.65 -2.51
CA GLY A 56 -10.51 -3.07 -2.81
C GLY A 56 -11.50 -3.42 -1.72
N LYS A 57 -11.84 -2.40 -0.93
CA LYS A 57 -12.85 -2.37 0.15
C LYS A 57 -12.29 -2.87 1.48
N GLU A 58 -12.42 -2.00 2.49
CA GLU A 58 -12.14 -2.30 3.89
C GLU A 58 -10.66 -2.52 4.28
N ARG A 59 -9.94 -1.42 4.56
CA ARG A 59 -9.03 -1.45 5.71
C ARG A 59 -9.89 -1.15 6.93
N GLU A 60 -10.61 -2.14 7.42
CA GLU A 60 -11.18 -2.07 8.76
C GLU A 60 -10.02 -2.12 9.74
N THR A 61 -9.59 -0.94 10.19
CA THR A 61 -8.85 -0.82 11.44
C THR A 61 -9.84 -1.06 12.58
N ALA A 62 -10.24 -2.30 12.81
CA ALA A 62 -10.66 -2.75 14.13
C ALA A 62 -9.37 -3.23 14.81
N SER A 63 -8.88 -2.60 15.88
CA SER A 63 -9.59 -2.61 17.14
C SER A 63 -9.36 -1.34 17.93
N HIS A 64 -10.48 -0.75 18.33
CA HIS A 64 -10.59 0.24 19.39
C HIS A 64 -9.94 -0.24 20.70
N SER A 65 -9.34 0.73 21.39
CA SER A 65 -8.95 0.81 22.80
C SER A 65 -9.42 -0.28 23.76
N LEU A 66 -8.45 -0.92 24.44
CA LEU A 66 -8.64 -1.46 25.80
C LEU A 66 -8.40 -0.42 26.90
N VAL A 67 -8.31 0.88 26.59
CA VAL A 67 -7.98 1.95 27.55
C VAL A 67 -9.19 2.79 28.00
N CYS A 68 -10.40 2.21 28.04
CA CYS A 68 -11.56 2.96 28.55
C CYS A 68 -12.72 2.10 29.08
N LEU A 69 -12.47 1.13 29.98
CA LEU A 69 -13.53 0.66 30.89
C LEU A 69 -13.04 -0.07 32.15
N THR A 70 -12.35 0.61 33.07
CA THR A 70 -12.46 0.36 34.53
C THR A 70 -12.06 1.63 35.29
N ALA A 71 -12.82 2.70 35.09
CA ALA A 71 -12.92 3.75 36.10
C ALA A 71 -14.30 3.60 36.76
N THR A 72 -14.28 3.64 38.10
CA THR A 72 -15.40 3.48 39.05
C THR A 72 -15.59 2.07 39.60
N GLY A 73 -15.20 1.93 40.87
CA GLY A 73 -15.30 0.78 41.76
C GLY A 73 -14.44 1.05 42.99
#